data_AF-A0A2D5UZ80-F1
#
_entry.id   AF-A0A2D5UZ80-F1
#
_cell.length_a   1.000
_cell.length_b   1.000
_cell.length_c   1.000
_cell.angle_alpha   90.00
_cell.angle_beta   90.00
_cell.angle_gamma   90.00
#
_symmetry.space_group_name_H-M   'P 1'
#
loop_
_entity.id
_entity.type
_entity.pdbx_description
1 polymer ?
#
loop_
_entity_poly.entity_id
_entity_poly.type
_entity_poly.pdbx_seq_one_letter_code
_entity_poly.pdbx_strand_id
1 'polypeptide(L)'
;MGLGRHLDEGPSFYLPGCSLPRLPLVSESGERLSLGLVEIGCRPKGKMGQLGEKKELLCKYWADTYRKGFGVEWMPELYRGIGHYKRGQRLSLSQRRYEVDLSIVSLYLSDEMLKGLTNQERGLLYRAVKKERRPFLMDILRESDAEGLHRLITSSRRPAYAHLRGRLAELFVMKEIEAARSDDVFFVRNGDLRVFNRRYPVGTEVDGILVFYGEEKLVDLVEGLRRRDHLRVRDRWHESAA
;
A
#
# COMPACT_ATOMS: atom_id res chain seq x y z
N MET A 1 -31.12 -7.59 25.53
CA MET A 1 -32.16 -7.67 24.49
C MET A 1 -31.80 -6.69 23.39
N GLY A 2 -31.82 -7.15 22.13
CA GLY A 2 -31.39 -6.35 20.97
C GLY A 2 -30.41 -7.02 20.01
N LEU A 3 -30.31 -8.37 19.98
CA LEU A 3 -29.79 -9.10 18.82
C LEU A 3 -30.94 -9.20 17.80
N GLY A 4 -31.28 -8.06 17.20
CA GLY A 4 -32.34 -7.94 16.21
C GLY A 4 -31.75 -7.83 14.82
N ARG A 5 -31.96 -8.88 14.01
CA ARG A 5 -32.01 -8.88 12.54
C ARG A 5 -30.77 -8.39 11.77
N HIS A 6 -29.88 -9.31 11.43
CA HIS A 6 -29.07 -9.27 10.20
C HIS A 6 -28.77 -10.71 9.75
N LEU A 7 -29.82 -11.50 9.50
CA LEU A 7 -29.70 -12.88 9.01
C LEU A 7 -30.00 -13.02 7.51
N ASP A 8 -30.26 -11.92 6.79
CA ASP A 8 -30.61 -11.95 5.36
C ASP A 8 -29.47 -11.51 4.42
N GLU A 9 -28.35 -11.03 4.96
CA GLU A 9 -27.16 -10.71 4.17
C GLU A 9 -26.12 -11.80 4.48
N GLY A 10 -25.63 -12.49 3.45
CA GLY A 10 -24.62 -13.54 3.60
C GLY A 10 -23.35 -13.07 4.33
N PRO A 11 -22.39 -13.97 4.57
CA PRO A 11 -21.15 -13.59 5.24
C PRO A 11 -20.50 -12.39 4.52
N SER A 12 -20.05 -11.43 5.31
CA SER A 12 -19.43 -10.19 4.84
C SER A 12 -18.00 -10.09 5.35
N PHE A 13 -17.12 -9.57 4.50
CA PHE A 13 -15.76 -9.23 4.85
C PHE A 13 -15.73 -8.07 5.85
N TYR A 14 -14.94 -8.26 6.90
CA TYR A 14 -14.57 -7.22 7.83
C TYR A 14 -13.09 -7.35 8.19
N LEU A 15 -12.38 -6.21 8.25
CA LEU A 15 -11.07 -6.11 8.86
C LEU A 15 -11.24 -5.55 10.27
N PRO A 16 -10.84 -6.27 11.34
CA PRO A 16 -11.09 -5.82 12.70
C PRO A 16 -10.55 -4.41 12.96
N GLY A 17 -11.46 -3.53 13.40
CA GLY A 17 -11.09 -2.16 13.75
C GLY A 17 -10.73 -1.26 12.55
N CYS A 18 -11.03 -1.68 11.32
CA CYS A 18 -11.07 -0.82 10.15
C CYS A 18 -12.47 -0.20 10.02
N SER A 19 -12.56 1.04 9.52
CA SER A 19 -13.83 1.69 9.17
C SER A 19 -14.34 1.32 7.77
N LEU A 20 -13.83 0.21 7.19
CA LEU A 20 -14.28 -0.25 5.89
C LEU A 20 -15.76 -0.65 6.01
N PRO A 21 -16.62 -0.27 5.06
CA PRO A 21 -17.98 -0.79 5.02
C PRO A 21 -17.96 -2.32 5.00
N ARG A 22 -19.02 -2.95 5.50
CA ARG A 22 -19.18 -4.39 5.35
C ARG A 22 -19.30 -4.69 3.86
N LEU A 23 -18.37 -5.47 3.33
CA LEU A 23 -18.34 -5.86 1.93
C LEU A 23 -18.80 -7.31 1.82
N PRO A 24 -19.73 -7.67 0.93
CA PRO A 24 -20.12 -9.07 0.76
C PRO A 24 -18.92 -9.92 0.32
N LEU A 25 -18.83 -11.19 0.74
CA LEU A 25 -17.69 -12.03 0.31
C LEU A 25 -17.73 -12.39 -1.19
N VAL A 26 -18.90 -12.28 -1.81
CA VAL A 26 -19.14 -12.48 -3.24
C VAL A 26 -19.97 -11.30 -3.74
N SER A 27 -19.57 -10.70 -4.86
CA SER A 27 -20.29 -9.58 -5.48
C SER A 27 -21.62 -10.04 -6.09
N GLU A 28 -22.46 -9.08 -6.49
CA GLU A 28 -23.73 -9.37 -7.18
C GLU A 28 -23.53 -10.09 -8.52
N SER A 29 -22.37 -9.86 -9.17
CA SER A 29 -21.96 -10.55 -10.40
C SER A 29 -21.43 -11.97 -10.18
N GLY A 30 -21.30 -12.42 -8.92
CA GLY A 30 -20.78 -13.73 -8.57
C GLY A 30 -19.25 -13.81 -8.41
N GLU A 31 -18.55 -12.67 -8.49
CA GLU A 31 -17.10 -12.62 -8.31
C GLU A 31 -16.72 -12.69 -6.83
N ARG A 32 -15.66 -13.42 -6.53
CA ARG A 32 -15.16 -13.54 -5.15
C ARG A 32 -14.32 -12.33 -4.78
N LEU A 33 -14.40 -11.96 -3.50
CA LEU A 33 -13.56 -10.93 -2.91
C LEU A 33 -12.07 -11.30 -3.02
N SER A 34 -11.28 -10.34 -3.50
CA SER A 34 -9.84 -10.41 -3.66
C SER A 34 -9.16 -9.32 -2.83
N LEU A 35 -7.91 -9.58 -2.43
CA LEU A 35 -7.14 -8.70 -1.56
C LEU A 35 -5.75 -8.43 -2.12
N GLY A 36 -5.33 -7.16 -2.15
CA GLY A 36 -3.97 -6.76 -2.50
C GLY A 36 -3.24 -6.21 -1.28
N LEU A 37 -2.13 -6.84 -0.90
CA LEU A 37 -1.25 -6.35 0.16
C LEU A 37 -0.20 -5.42 -0.44
N VAL A 38 -0.17 -4.17 -0.01
CA VAL A 38 0.79 -3.16 -0.49
C VAL A 38 1.79 -2.85 0.61
N GLU A 39 3.07 -3.06 0.31
CA GLU A 39 4.18 -2.60 1.13
C GLU A 39 4.97 -1.52 0.40
N ILE A 40 5.40 -0.51 1.14
CA ILE A 40 6.14 0.63 0.61
C ILE A 40 7.41 0.80 1.43
N GLY A 41 8.53 0.94 0.74
CA GLY A 41 9.80 1.10 1.43
C GLY A 41 10.88 1.67 0.53
N CYS A 42 11.93 2.21 1.13
CA CYS A 42 13.06 2.74 0.35
C CYS A 42 14.07 1.68 -0.11
N ARG A 43 13.92 0.42 0.32
CA ARG A 43 14.78 -0.72 -0.07
C ARG A 43 13.91 -1.96 -0.34
N PRO A 44 13.78 -2.40 -1.61
CA PRO A 44 12.86 -3.49 -1.96
C PRO A 44 13.25 -4.85 -1.37
N LYS A 45 14.56 -5.16 -1.25
CA LYS A 45 15.04 -6.48 -0.79
C LYS A 45 14.59 -6.89 0.62
N GLY A 46 14.46 -5.94 1.55
CA GLY A 46 14.03 -6.24 2.93
C GLY A 46 12.52 -6.42 3.06
N LYS A 47 11.74 -5.66 2.28
CA LYS A 47 10.28 -5.65 2.29
C LYS A 47 9.66 -6.88 1.61
N MET A 48 10.29 -7.37 0.54
CA MET A 48 9.80 -8.55 -0.20
C MET A 48 9.63 -9.82 0.65
N GLY A 49 10.52 -10.06 1.62
CA GLY A 49 10.39 -11.22 2.53
C GLY A 49 9.21 -11.08 3.49
N GLN A 50 8.93 -9.85 3.94
CA GLN A 50 7.87 -9.55 4.89
C GLN A 50 6.49 -9.82 4.29
N LEU A 51 6.25 -9.39 3.04
CA LEU A 51 5.00 -9.65 2.31
C LEU A 51 4.62 -11.14 2.25
N GLY A 52 5.59 -12.05 2.18
CA GLY A 52 5.34 -13.49 2.18
C GLY A 52 4.70 -13.96 3.49
N GLU A 53 5.32 -13.62 4.62
CA GLU A 53 4.80 -13.93 5.95
C GLU A 53 3.42 -13.30 6.18
N LYS A 54 3.17 -12.09 5.63
CA LYS A 54 1.86 -11.43 5.78
C LYS A 54 0.75 -12.13 5.01
N LYS A 55 1.05 -12.67 3.81
CA LYS A 55 0.10 -13.49 3.04
C LYS A 55 -0.32 -14.70 3.86
N GLU A 56 0.62 -15.39 4.50
CA GLU A 56 0.33 -16.54 5.37
C GLU A 56 -0.56 -16.16 6.57
N LEU A 57 -0.31 -15.01 7.19
CA LEU A 57 -1.13 -14.51 8.30
C LEU A 57 -2.57 -14.22 7.89
N LEU A 58 -2.76 -13.57 6.74
CA LEU A 58 -4.09 -13.30 6.20
C LEU A 58 -4.81 -14.61 5.83
N CYS A 59 -4.09 -15.57 5.23
CA CYS A 59 -4.64 -16.89 4.96
C CYS A 59 -5.11 -17.59 6.23
N LYS A 60 -4.32 -17.50 7.31
CA LYS A 60 -4.68 -18.09 8.61
C LYS A 60 -5.90 -17.40 9.22
N TYR A 61 -5.94 -16.07 9.20
CA TYR A 61 -7.09 -15.29 9.63
C TYR A 61 -8.36 -15.70 8.87
N TRP A 62 -8.26 -15.90 7.55
CA TRP A 62 -9.38 -16.31 6.73
C TRP A 62 -9.87 -17.72 7.08
N ALA A 63 -8.95 -18.67 7.24
CA ALA A 63 -9.28 -20.04 7.63
C ALA A 63 -9.98 -20.09 9.00
N ASP A 64 -9.51 -19.31 9.97
CA ASP A 64 -10.09 -19.31 11.32
C ASP A 64 -11.42 -18.57 11.38
N THR A 65 -11.57 -17.46 10.64
CA THR A 65 -12.76 -16.60 10.71
C THR A 65 -13.85 -17.06 9.75
N TYR A 66 -13.52 -17.20 8.46
CA TYR A 66 -14.50 -17.42 7.40
C TYR A 66 -14.73 -18.90 7.11
N ARG A 67 -13.67 -19.70 7.02
CA ARG A 67 -13.83 -21.14 6.76
C ARG A 67 -14.44 -21.85 7.97
N LYS A 68 -13.85 -21.72 9.16
CA LYS A 68 -14.38 -22.38 10.37
C LYS A 68 -15.63 -21.71 10.93
N GLY A 69 -15.70 -20.38 10.88
CA GLY A 69 -16.82 -19.62 11.48
C GLY A 69 -18.07 -19.55 10.60
N PHE A 70 -17.91 -19.53 9.27
CA PHE A 70 -19.00 -19.27 8.33
C PHE A 70 -19.10 -20.31 7.18
N GLY A 71 -18.29 -21.37 7.18
CA GLY A 71 -18.35 -22.43 6.16
C GLY A 71 -17.82 -22.04 4.78
N VAL A 72 -17.04 -20.96 4.68
CA VAL A 72 -16.48 -20.50 3.39
C VAL A 72 -15.34 -21.42 2.96
N GLU A 73 -15.57 -22.26 1.95
CA GLU A 73 -14.61 -23.28 1.53
C GLU A 73 -13.43 -22.73 0.71
N TRP A 74 -13.61 -21.57 0.09
CA TRP A 74 -12.60 -20.94 -0.77
C TRP A 74 -11.69 -19.94 -0.01
N MET A 75 -10.60 -19.55 -0.66
CA MET A 75 -9.65 -18.52 -0.19
C MET A 75 -9.62 -17.35 -1.17
N PRO A 76 -9.54 -16.09 -0.69
CA PRO A 76 -9.43 -14.93 -1.55
C PRO A 76 -8.11 -14.99 -2.33
N GLU A 77 -8.12 -14.43 -3.53
CA GLU A 77 -6.89 -14.20 -4.25
C GLU A 77 -6.09 -13.10 -3.56
N LEU A 78 -4.78 -13.33 -3.39
CA LEU A 78 -3.90 -12.46 -2.62
C LEU A 78 -2.75 -11.98 -3.50
N TYR A 79 -2.75 -10.68 -3.74
CA TYR A 79 -1.78 -9.94 -4.56
C TYR A 79 -0.77 -9.19 -3.69
N ARG A 80 0.42 -8.95 -4.24
CA ARG A 80 1.54 -8.27 -3.57
C ARG A 80 2.00 -7.06 -4.36
N GLY A 81 1.81 -5.88 -3.78
CA GLY A 81 2.32 -4.62 -4.27
C GLY A 81 3.57 -4.16 -3.53
N ILE A 82 4.59 -3.68 -4.25
CA ILE A 82 5.74 -2.99 -3.65
C ILE A 82 5.93 -1.58 -4.23
N GLY A 83 5.84 -0.57 -3.36
CA GLY A 83 6.15 0.82 -3.66
C GLY A 83 7.56 1.22 -3.26
N HIS A 84 8.23 2.04 -4.05
CA HIS A 84 9.45 2.73 -3.60
C HIS A 84 9.76 4.01 -4.38
N TYR A 85 10.55 4.87 -3.74
CA TYR A 85 11.10 6.08 -4.36
C TYR A 85 12.55 5.85 -4.80
N LYS A 86 12.85 6.03 -6.10
CA LYS A 86 14.18 5.77 -6.66
C LYS A 86 14.38 6.45 -8.02
N ARG A 87 14.98 7.65 -8.01
CA ARG A 87 15.36 8.38 -9.23
C ARG A 87 16.45 7.66 -10.02
N GLY A 88 16.22 7.48 -11.32
CA GLY A 88 17.26 7.15 -12.32
C GLY A 88 17.91 5.76 -12.25
N GLN A 89 17.47 4.84 -11.40
CA GLN A 89 18.03 3.47 -11.36
C GLN A 89 17.09 2.45 -12.02
N ARG A 90 17.67 1.59 -12.88
CA ARG A 90 16.99 0.39 -13.36
C ARG A 90 16.77 -0.57 -12.19
N LEU A 91 15.52 -1.00 -11.99
CA LEU A 91 15.21 -2.09 -11.08
C LEU A 91 15.72 -3.41 -11.66
N SER A 92 16.60 -4.10 -10.92
CA SER A 92 16.81 -5.54 -11.08
C SER A 92 15.98 -6.26 -10.02
N LEU A 93 14.76 -6.65 -10.36
CA LEU A 93 14.01 -7.62 -9.57
C LEU A 93 14.57 -8.99 -9.95
N SER A 94 15.27 -9.67 -9.03
CA SER A 94 15.76 -11.02 -9.30
C SER A 94 14.56 -11.98 -9.31
N GLN A 95 14.27 -12.57 -10.47
CA GLN A 95 13.05 -13.33 -10.79
C GLN A 95 12.81 -14.62 -9.97
N ARG A 96 13.75 -15.10 -9.15
CA ARG A 96 13.75 -16.54 -8.80
C ARG A 96 13.17 -16.96 -7.45
N ARG A 97 12.69 -16.07 -6.57
CA ARG A 97 12.14 -16.52 -5.26
C ARG A 97 10.90 -15.80 -4.71
N TYR A 98 10.49 -14.65 -5.26
CA TYR A 98 9.39 -13.85 -4.69
C TYR A 98 8.63 -13.09 -5.79
N GLU A 99 7.55 -13.67 -6.32
CA GLU A 99 6.71 -13.06 -7.37
C GLU A 99 5.90 -11.87 -6.82
N VAL A 100 6.48 -10.69 -6.85
CA VAL A 100 5.73 -9.44 -6.61
C VAL A 100 4.77 -9.24 -7.78
N ASP A 101 3.46 -9.14 -7.50
CA ASP A 101 2.44 -8.99 -8.53
C ASP A 101 2.42 -7.57 -9.14
N LEU A 102 2.80 -6.56 -8.34
CA LEU A 102 2.85 -5.15 -8.72
C LEU A 102 4.06 -4.43 -8.10
N SER A 103 4.87 -3.75 -8.90
CA SER A 103 5.93 -2.85 -8.42
C SER A 103 5.72 -1.43 -8.93
N ILE A 104 5.70 -0.46 -8.02
CA ILE A 104 5.52 0.96 -8.30
C ILE A 104 6.82 1.69 -7.92
N VAL A 105 7.43 2.36 -8.88
CA VAL A 105 8.62 3.19 -8.67
C VAL A 105 8.31 4.63 -8.95
N SER A 106 8.41 5.50 -7.95
CA SER A 106 8.43 6.94 -8.18
C SER A 106 9.83 7.36 -8.66
N LEU A 107 9.88 7.90 -9.88
CA LEU A 107 11.09 8.28 -10.59
C LEU A 107 11.58 9.68 -10.21
N TYR A 108 10.68 10.61 -9.92
CA TYR A 108 11.01 11.96 -9.46
C TYR A 108 9.93 12.50 -8.54
N LEU A 109 10.24 13.63 -7.87
CA LEU A 109 9.28 14.44 -7.13
C LEU A 109 9.08 15.73 -7.91
N SER A 110 7.83 16.17 -8.08
CA SER A 110 7.54 17.49 -8.63
C SER A 110 7.10 18.46 -7.54
N ASP A 111 7.18 19.76 -7.82
CA ASP A 111 6.73 20.80 -6.89
C ASP A 111 5.22 20.69 -6.63
N GLU A 112 4.42 20.27 -7.63
CA GLU A 112 2.99 20.02 -7.52
C GLU A 112 2.68 18.92 -6.50
N MET A 113 3.47 17.84 -6.49
CA MET A 113 3.33 16.77 -5.50
C MET A 113 3.56 17.29 -4.07
N LEU A 114 4.50 18.24 -3.89
CA LEU A 114 4.75 18.88 -2.60
C LEU A 114 3.68 19.89 -2.19
N LYS A 115 3.18 20.67 -3.15
CA LYS A 115 2.05 21.60 -2.94
C LYS A 115 0.81 20.85 -2.47
N GLY A 116 0.57 19.67 -3.02
CA GLY A 116 -0.56 18.80 -2.66
C GLY A 116 -0.47 18.16 -1.28
N LEU A 117 0.58 18.40 -0.48
CA LEU A 117 0.72 17.84 0.86
C LEU A 117 -0.15 18.57 1.88
N THR A 118 -0.98 17.82 2.61
CA THR A 118 -1.77 18.35 3.73
C THR A 118 -0.88 18.66 4.95
N ASN A 119 -1.39 19.45 5.89
CA ASN A 119 -0.67 19.76 7.14
C ASN A 119 -0.36 18.49 7.96
N GLN A 120 -1.27 17.51 7.95
CA GLN A 120 -1.05 16.22 8.63
C GLN A 120 0.11 15.44 7.98
N GLU A 121 0.14 15.41 6.65
CA GLU A 121 1.19 14.75 5.87
C GLU A 121 2.56 15.43 6.08
N ARG A 122 2.60 16.77 6.04
CA ARG A 122 3.80 17.54 6.38
C ARG A 122 4.28 17.21 7.80
N GLY A 123 3.35 17.10 8.76
CA GLY A 123 3.64 16.69 10.13
C GLY A 123 4.27 15.29 10.27
N LEU A 124 3.90 14.34 9.39
CA LEU A 124 4.54 13.02 9.32
C LEU A 124 5.99 13.14 8.84
N LEU A 125 6.25 13.95 7.82
CA LEU A 125 7.59 14.17 7.29
C LEU A 125 8.52 14.87 8.31
N TYR A 126 8.01 15.85 9.06
CA TYR A 126 8.78 16.51 10.12
C TYR A 126 9.16 15.57 11.26
N ARG A 127 8.29 14.61 11.59
CA ARG A 127 8.59 13.56 12.58
C ARG A 127 9.63 12.57 12.09
N ALA A 128 9.82 12.46 10.78
CA ALA A 128 10.78 11.54 10.18
C ALA A 128 12.24 12.03 10.25
N VAL A 129 12.47 13.27 10.71
CA VAL A 129 13.80 13.86 10.91
C VAL A 129 14.00 14.30 12.36
N LYS A 130 15.27 14.36 12.79
CA LYS A 130 15.65 14.88 14.11
C LYS A 130 15.19 16.34 14.29
N LYS A 131 14.87 16.74 15.52
CA LYS A 131 14.32 18.07 15.85
C LYS A 131 15.19 19.20 15.29
N GLU A 132 16.52 19.10 15.41
CA GLU A 132 17.45 20.12 14.92
C GLU A 132 17.46 20.29 13.39
N ARG A 133 16.94 19.32 12.62
CA ARG A 133 16.88 19.34 11.15
C ARG A 133 15.50 19.73 10.60
N ARG A 134 14.51 19.87 11.48
CA ARG A 134 13.14 20.22 11.07
C ARG A 134 13.05 21.60 10.41
N PRO A 135 13.74 22.66 10.87
CA PRO A 135 13.66 23.97 10.23
C PRO A 135 14.03 23.90 8.74
N PHE A 136 15.13 23.22 8.42
CA PHE A 136 15.57 23.06 7.03
C PHE A 136 14.55 22.30 6.16
N LEU A 137 13.94 21.24 6.69
CA LEU A 137 12.87 20.52 5.97
C LEU A 137 11.60 21.37 5.85
N MET A 138 11.28 22.19 6.86
CA MET A 138 10.12 23.10 6.83
C MET A 138 10.27 24.14 5.73
N ASP A 139 11.45 24.72 5.55
CA ASP A 139 11.70 25.69 4.49
C ASP A 139 11.51 25.05 3.11
N ILE A 140 12.11 23.87 2.87
CA ILE A 140 11.94 23.09 1.64
C ILE A 140 10.46 22.81 1.36
N LEU A 141 9.70 22.30 2.34
CA LEU A 141 8.29 21.96 2.14
C LEU A 141 7.38 23.19 2.03
N ARG A 142 7.75 24.31 2.66
CA ARG A 142 7.01 25.58 2.54
C ARG A 142 7.18 26.18 1.15
N GLU A 143 8.39 26.12 0.61
CA GLU A 143 8.73 26.63 -0.72
C GLU A 143 8.37 25.64 -1.83
N SER A 144 7.94 24.42 -1.47
CA SER A 144 7.68 23.33 -2.41
C SER A 144 8.88 22.99 -3.29
N ASP A 145 10.10 23.10 -2.75
CA ASP A 145 11.36 22.87 -3.47
C ASP A 145 11.61 21.36 -3.65
N ALA A 146 11.11 20.76 -4.74
CA ALA A 146 11.26 19.32 -4.97
C ALA A 146 12.71 18.91 -5.21
N GLU A 147 13.51 19.77 -5.85
CA GLU A 147 14.92 19.50 -6.09
C GLU A 147 15.72 19.62 -4.78
N GLY A 148 15.42 20.58 -3.91
CA GLY A 148 15.97 20.68 -2.56
C GLY A 148 15.66 19.45 -1.71
N LEU A 149 14.41 18.99 -1.73
CA LEU A 149 14.03 17.75 -1.05
C LEU A 149 14.75 16.54 -1.61
N HIS A 150 14.87 16.45 -2.94
CA HIS A 150 15.59 15.39 -3.62
C HIS A 150 17.07 15.38 -3.22
N ARG A 151 17.73 16.53 -3.29
CA ARG A 151 19.11 16.70 -2.82
C ARG A 151 19.22 16.27 -1.37
N LEU A 152 18.30 16.67 -0.49
CA LEU A 152 18.34 16.27 0.91
C LEU A 152 18.34 14.74 1.12
N ILE A 153 17.46 14.02 0.41
CA ILE A 153 17.30 12.56 0.59
C ILE A 153 18.31 11.72 -0.21
N THR A 154 19.03 12.31 -1.16
CA THR A 154 20.07 11.63 -1.97
C THR A 154 21.50 11.99 -1.61
N SER A 155 21.75 13.24 -1.20
CA SER A 155 23.10 13.81 -0.92
C SER A 155 23.86 13.12 0.21
N SER A 156 23.22 12.21 0.95
CA SER A 156 23.84 11.62 2.10
C SER A 156 23.69 10.09 2.11
N ARG A 157 24.83 9.40 2.04
CA ARG A 157 24.98 8.01 2.53
C ARG A 157 24.66 7.88 4.04
N ARG A 158 24.20 8.95 4.69
CA ARG A 158 23.90 9.00 6.13
C ARG A 158 22.56 8.32 6.38
N PRO A 159 22.50 7.34 7.30
CA PRO A 159 21.24 6.74 7.76
C PRO A 159 20.20 7.76 8.24
N ALA A 160 20.64 8.97 8.61
CA ALA A 160 19.83 10.04 9.19
C ALA A 160 18.62 10.49 8.34
N TYR A 161 18.62 10.30 7.02
CA TYR A 161 17.48 10.62 6.15
C TYR A 161 16.85 9.40 5.47
N ALA A 162 17.32 8.18 5.81
CA ALA A 162 16.73 6.96 5.30
C ALA A 162 15.25 6.83 5.72
N HIS A 163 14.91 7.29 6.93
CA HIS A 163 13.54 7.29 7.43
C HIS A 163 12.67 8.32 6.70
N LEU A 164 13.15 9.54 6.47
CA LEU A 164 12.46 10.54 5.64
C LEU A 164 12.18 10.02 4.23
N ARG A 165 13.17 9.40 3.58
CA ARG A 165 12.99 8.77 2.26
C ARG A 165 11.95 7.65 2.28
N GLY A 166 11.94 6.82 3.32
CA GLY A 166 10.92 5.80 3.52
C GLY A 166 9.52 6.40 3.62
N ARG A 167 9.36 7.45 4.45
CA ARG A 167 8.08 8.15 4.63
C ARG A 167 7.60 8.89 3.37
N LEU A 168 8.52 9.46 2.60
CA LEU A 168 8.16 10.06 1.30
C LEU A 168 7.70 9.01 0.30
N ALA A 169 8.40 7.87 0.21
CA ALA A 169 7.98 6.77 -0.65
C ALA A 169 6.58 6.28 -0.26
N GLU A 170 6.35 6.03 1.03
CA GLU A 170 5.05 5.63 1.59
C GLU A 170 3.97 6.64 1.20
N LEU A 171 4.17 7.91 1.55
CA LEU A 171 3.19 8.97 1.32
C LEU A 171 2.82 9.12 -0.15
N PHE A 172 3.82 9.23 -1.04
CA PHE A 172 3.52 9.45 -2.45
C PHE A 172 2.91 8.23 -3.09
N VAL A 173 3.49 7.04 -2.92
CA VAL A 173 2.92 5.83 -3.54
C VAL A 173 1.49 5.57 -3.08
N MET A 174 1.15 5.83 -1.80
CA MET A 174 -0.24 5.73 -1.34
C MET A 174 -1.16 6.71 -2.08
N LYS A 175 -0.75 7.98 -2.26
CA LYS A 175 -1.54 8.98 -3.00
C LYS A 175 -1.69 8.60 -4.48
N GLU A 176 -0.65 8.01 -5.07
CA GLU A 176 -0.72 7.51 -6.44
C GLU A 176 -1.73 6.37 -6.58
N ILE A 177 -1.71 5.39 -5.67
CA ILE A 177 -2.70 4.29 -5.64
C ILE A 177 -4.11 4.85 -5.46
N GLU A 178 -4.31 5.77 -4.52
CA GLU A 178 -5.62 6.35 -4.24
C GLU A 178 -6.19 7.15 -5.40
N ALA A 179 -5.34 7.84 -6.14
CA ALA A 179 -5.77 8.64 -7.27
C ALA A 179 -5.89 7.81 -8.57
N ALA A 180 -5.32 6.61 -8.62
CA ALA A 180 -5.40 5.70 -9.77
C ALA A 180 -6.48 4.62 -9.64
N ARG A 181 -6.91 4.30 -8.42
CA ARG A 181 -7.95 3.29 -8.17
C ARG A 181 -9.31 3.75 -8.70
N SER A 182 -10.10 2.80 -9.17
CA SER A 182 -11.52 3.01 -9.43
C SER A 182 -12.33 2.98 -8.12
N ASP A 183 -13.58 3.43 -8.18
CA ASP A 183 -14.47 3.46 -7.02
C ASP A 183 -14.75 2.07 -6.43
N ASP A 184 -14.68 1.03 -7.27
CA ASP A 184 -14.89 -0.38 -6.88
C ASP A 184 -13.69 -1.01 -6.15
N VAL A 185 -12.57 -0.29 -6.06
CA VAL A 185 -11.36 -0.74 -5.36
C VAL A 185 -11.23 0.04 -4.06
N PHE A 186 -11.47 -0.62 -2.93
CA PHE A 186 -11.29 -0.01 -1.63
C PHE A 186 -9.82 -0.08 -1.21
N PHE A 187 -9.23 1.05 -0.84
CA PHE A 187 -7.87 1.09 -0.30
C PHE A 187 -7.90 1.48 1.17
N VAL A 188 -7.40 0.59 2.02
CA VAL A 188 -7.31 0.77 3.46
C VAL A 188 -5.85 1.00 3.84
N ARG A 189 -5.52 2.17 4.38
CA ARG A 189 -4.16 2.47 4.83
C ARG A 189 -3.85 1.75 6.13
N ASN A 190 -2.58 1.45 6.39
CA ASN A 190 -2.14 0.86 7.66
C ASN A 190 -2.60 1.67 8.88
N GLY A 191 -2.53 3.01 8.78
CA GLY A 191 -2.94 3.91 9.86
C GLY A 191 -4.41 3.79 10.27
N ASP A 192 -5.24 3.21 9.40
CA ASP A 192 -6.68 3.02 9.63
C ASP A 192 -7.00 1.63 10.20
N LEU A 193 -6.02 0.72 10.25
CA LEU A 193 -6.16 -0.63 10.80
C LEU A 193 -5.92 -0.62 12.31
N ARG A 194 -6.98 -0.73 13.12
CA ARG A 194 -6.83 -0.75 14.59
C ARG A 194 -6.39 -2.10 15.15
N VAL A 195 -6.70 -3.25 14.53
CA VAL A 195 -6.26 -4.59 14.99
C VAL A 195 -6.22 -5.58 13.82
N PHE A 196 -5.13 -6.32 13.60
CA PHE A 196 -5.16 -7.44 12.64
C PHE A 196 -5.61 -8.75 13.30
N ASN A 197 -5.01 -9.09 14.46
CA ASN A 197 -5.53 -10.10 15.39
C ASN A 197 -4.90 -9.92 16.79
N ARG A 198 -5.44 -10.59 17.83
CA ARG A 198 -4.91 -10.51 19.23
C ARG A 198 -3.44 -10.96 19.39
N ARG A 199 -2.88 -11.71 18.44
CA ARG A 199 -1.48 -12.18 18.44
C ARG A 199 -0.54 -11.28 17.62
N TYR A 200 -1.06 -10.23 16.98
CA TYR A 200 -0.33 -9.30 16.11
C TYR A 200 -0.85 -7.86 16.31
N PRO A 201 -0.25 -7.07 17.21
CA PRO A 201 -0.66 -5.69 17.47
C PRO A 201 -0.38 -4.77 16.27
N VAL A 202 -1.03 -3.60 16.27
CA VAL A 202 -0.93 -2.53 15.25
C VAL A 202 0.52 -2.26 14.84
N GLY A 203 0.75 -2.08 13.53
CA GLY A 203 2.05 -1.72 12.96
C GLY A 203 2.78 -2.85 12.23
N THR A 204 2.10 -3.94 11.88
CA THR A 204 2.66 -4.98 11.00
C THR A 204 2.75 -4.50 9.56
N GLU A 205 3.78 -3.71 9.26
CA GLU A 205 4.60 -3.56 8.04
C GLU A 205 3.97 -3.44 6.64
N VAL A 206 2.70 -3.81 6.44
CA VAL A 206 1.87 -3.60 5.24
C VAL A 206 1.32 -2.20 5.30
N ASP A 207 1.72 -1.34 4.36
CA ASP A 207 1.37 0.07 4.33
C ASP A 207 -0.07 0.31 3.84
N GLY A 208 -0.67 -0.64 3.11
CA GLY A 208 -2.10 -0.64 2.81
C GLY A 208 -2.66 -1.94 2.25
N ILE A 209 -3.98 -2.09 2.28
CA ILE A 209 -4.72 -3.24 1.77
C ILE A 209 -5.73 -2.76 0.72
N LEU A 210 -5.64 -3.31 -0.48
CA LEU A 210 -6.63 -3.18 -1.54
C LEU A 210 -7.70 -4.27 -1.37
N VAL A 211 -8.96 -3.93 -1.53
CA VAL A 211 -10.10 -4.86 -1.49
C VAL A 211 -10.95 -4.61 -2.73
N PHE A 212 -11.20 -5.66 -3.52
CA PHE A 212 -11.87 -5.56 -4.81
C PHE A 212 -12.48 -6.90 -5.23
N TYR A 213 -13.29 -6.91 -6.28
CA TYR A 213 -13.87 -8.11 -6.89
C TYR A 213 -13.33 -8.26 -8.32
N GLY A 214 -12.80 -9.43 -8.66
CA GLY A 214 -12.24 -9.71 -9.97
C GLY A 214 -10.82 -9.16 -10.20
N GLU A 215 -10.00 -9.92 -10.93
CA GLU A 215 -8.61 -9.54 -11.29
C GLU A 215 -8.56 -8.29 -12.18
N GLU A 216 -9.59 -8.07 -13.00
CA GLU A 216 -9.70 -6.92 -13.91
C GLU A 216 -9.56 -5.57 -13.17
N LYS A 217 -10.10 -5.47 -11.95
CA LYS A 217 -9.99 -4.23 -11.15
C LYS A 217 -8.56 -3.91 -10.74
N LEU A 218 -7.73 -4.92 -10.54
CA LEU A 218 -6.31 -4.72 -10.29
C LEU A 218 -5.58 -4.31 -11.58
N VAL A 219 -5.96 -4.89 -12.72
CA VAL A 219 -5.43 -4.49 -14.04
C VAL A 219 -5.75 -3.02 -14.32
N ASP A 220 -6.98 -2.57 -14.07
CA ASP A 220 -7.39 -1.17 -14.22
C ASP A 220 -6.55 -0.23 -13.36
N LEU A 221 -6.30 -0.60 -12.09
CA LEU A 221 -5.41 0.16 -11.20
C LEU A 221 -3.98 0.24 -11.77
N VAL A 222 -3.45 -0.87 -12.28
CA VAL A 222 -2.10 -0.93 -12.88
C VAL A 222 -2.02 -0.02 -14.10
N GLU A 223 -3.02 -0.05 -14.98
CA GLU A 223 -3.10 0.83 -16.15
C GLU A 223 -3.22 2.30 -15.74
N GLY A 224 -4.03 2.62 -14.73
CA GLY A 224 -4.14 3.97 -14.16
C GLY A 224 -2.81 4.49 -13.61
N LEU A 225 -2.03 3.64 -12.94
CA LEU A 225 -0.70 3.98 -12.45
C LEU A 225 0.32 4.16 -13.59
N ARG A 226 0.25 3.33 -14.64
CA ARG A 226 1.15 3.41 -15.82
C ARG A 226 1.01 4.71 -16.60
N ARG A 227 -0.17 5.32 -16.60
CA ARG A 227 -0.42 6.61 -17.25
C ARG A 227 0.29 7.78 -16.57
N ARG A 228 0.87 7.57 -15.39
CA ARG A 228 1.59 8.61 -14.64
C ARG A 228 3.06 8.65 -15.05
N ASP A 229 3.45 9.73 -15.70
CA ASP A 229 4.79 10.00 -16.24
C ASP A 229 5.93 9.85 -15.22
N HIS A 230 5.68 10.20 -13.96
CA HIS A 230 6.63 10.13 -12.88
C HIS A 230 6.74 8.75 -12.24
N LEU A 231 5.96 7.76 -12.70
CA LEU A 231 5.99 6.39 -12.23
C LEU A 231 6.58 5.44 -13.26
N ARG A 232 7.28 4.43 -12.76
CA ARG A 232 7.57 3.20 -13.49
C ARG A 232 6.85 2.06 -12.80
N VAL A 233 5.93 1.43 -13.51
CA VAL A 233 5.13 0.32 -13.00
C VAL A 233 5.61 -0.98 -13.66
N ARG A 234 5.70 -2.05 -12.88
CA ARG A 234 5.87 -3.43 -13.38
C ARG A 234 4.83 -4.32 -12.74
N ASP A 235 4.40 -5.34 -13.45
CA ASP A 235 3.41 -6.29 -13.00
C ASP A 235 3.62 -7.65 -13.66
N ARG A 236 3.01 -8.69 -13.08
CA ARG A 236 3.20 -10.08 -13.53
C ARG A 236 2.62 -10.40 -14.91
N TRP A 237 1.63 -9.63 -15.38
CA TRP A 237 0.89 -9.96 -16.61
C TRP A 237 1.61 -9.50 -17.87
N HIS A 238 2.40 -8.43 -17.76
CA HIS A 238 3.06 -7.80 -18.91
C HIS A 238 4.58 -8.03 -18.95
N GLU A 239 5.16 -8.71 -17.96
CA GLU A 239 6.60 -9.08 -17.98
C GLU A 239 6.92 -10.18 -19.02
N SER A 240 5.92 -10.83 -19.62
CA SER A 240 6.12 -11.87 -20.65
C SER A 240 6.33 -11.33 -22.07
N ALA A 241 6.23 -10.03 -22.30
CA ALA A 241 6.23 -9.42 -23.64
C ALA A 241 7.46 -8.55 -23.96
N ALA A 242 8.51 -8.56 -23.14
CA ALA A 242 9.71 -7.74 -23.32
C ALA A 242 11.02 -8.54 -23.28
#